data_AF-A0A1H1UTP7-F1
#
_entry.id   AF-A0A1H1UTP7-F1
#
_cell.length_a   1.000
_cell.length_b   1.000
_cell.length_c   1.000
_cell.angle_alpha   90.00
_cell.angle_beta   90.00
_cell.angle_gamma   90.00
#
_symmetry.space_group_name_H-M   'P 1'
#
loop_
_entity.id
_entity.type
_entity.pdbx_description
1 polymer ?
#
loop_
_entity_poly.entity_id
_entity_poly.type
_entity_poly.pdbx_seq_one_letter_code
_entity_poly.pdbx_strand_id
1 'polypeptide(L)'
;MEILPRRTPPTPPSLGQVVEHARILRGAGDLAGTARLLDDAFAVEARGSEPMRRRALLLRAQVAFEMHDDAAAARFLDTADALRPLADALAALDATDSRR
;
A
#
# COMPACT_ATOMS: atom_id res chain seq x y z
N MET A 1 12.38 41.55 -13.29
CA MET A 1 11.60 40.81 -12.29
C MET A 1 11.77 39.33 -12.58
N GLU A 2 12.66 38.65 -11.86
CA GLU A 2 12.82 37.20 -11.95
C GLU A 2 11.62 36.52 -11.27
N ILE A 3 10.95 35.65 -12.01
CA ILE A 3 9.85 34.82 -11.50
C ILE A 3 10.51 33.60 -10.88
N LEU A 4 10.56 33.54 -9.54
CA LEU A 4 11.10 32.39 -8.80
C LEU A 4 10.30 31.13 -9.19
N PRO A 5 10.94 30.00 -9.58
CA PRO A 5 10.21 28.77 -9.89
C PRO A 5 9.46 28.33 -8.63
N ARG A 6 8.12 28.20 -8.75
CA ARG A 6 7.28 27.64 -7.70
C ARG A 6 7.79 26.23 -7.42
N ARG A 7 8.44 26.02 -6.28
CA ARG A 7 8.73 24.67 -5.76
C ARG A 7 7.39 23.98 -5.59
N THR A 8 7.06 23.10 -6.53
CA THR A 8 5.94 22.19 -6.36
C THR A 8 6.24 21.38 -5.10
N PRO A 9 5.36 21.35 -4.09
CA PRO A 9 5.57 20.46 -2.96
C PRO A 9 5.74 19.04 -3.50
N PRO A 10 6.71 18.26 -2.98
CA PRO A 10 6.91 16.90 -3.44
C PRO A 10 5.58 16.16 -3.32
N THR A 11 5.06 15.70 -4.45
CA THR A 11 3.82 14.91 -4.45
C THR A 11 4.11 13.66 -3.63
N PRO A 12 3.31 13.36 -2.58
CA PRO A 12 3.53 12.17 -1.80
C PRO A 12 3.50 10.94 -2.73
N PRO A 13 4.40 9.95 -2.52
CA PRO A 13 4.49 8.79 -3.39
C PRO A 13 3.13 8.08 -3.44
N SER A 14 2.79 7.53 -4.60
CA SER A 14 1.58 6.73 -4.71
C SER A 14 1.72 5.45 -3.90
N LEU A 15 0.61 4.91 -3.40
CA LEU A 15 0.64 3.66 -2.65
C LEU A 15 1.24 2.51 -3.46
N GLY A 16 1.08 2.53 -4.80
CA GLY A 16 1.72 1.56 -5.69
C GLY A 16 3.25 1.63 -5.68
N GLN A 17 3.83 2.84 -5.68
CA GLN A 17 5.28 3.03 -5.58
C GLN A 17 5.82 2.58 -4.22
N VAL A 18 5.09 2.88 -3.15
CA VAL A 18 5.43 2.42 -1.79
C VAL A 18 5.45 0.89 -1.73
N VAL A 19 4.41 0.23 -2.24
CA VAL A 19 4.31 -1.24 -2.22
C VAL A 19 5.46 -1.89 -2.99
N GLU A 20 5.87 -1.31 -4.11
CA GLU A 20 6.99 -1.83 -4.88
C GLU A 20 8.33 -1.67 -4.13
N HIS A 21 8.56 -0.49 -3.55
CA HIS A 21 9.75 -0.26 -2.73
C HIS A 21 9.78 -1.19 -1.50
N ALA A 22 8.64 -1.40 -0.84
CA ALA A 22 8.50 -2.34 0.27
C ALA A 22 8.87 -3.78 -0.14
N ARG A 23 8.52 -4.24 -1.35
CA ARG A 23 8.95 -5.56 -1.84
C ARG A 23 10.46 -5.66 -2.01
N ILE A 24 11.09 -4.61 -2.51
CA ILE A 24 12.55 -4.57 -2.71
C ILE A 24 13.26 -4.66 -1.35
N LEU A 25 12.81 -3.87 -0.36
CA LEU A 25 13.37 -3.91 0.99
C LEU A 25 13.22 -5.29 1.64
N ARG A 26 12.02 -5.90 1.55
CA ARG A 26 11.78 -7.26 2.04
C ARG A 26 12.66 -8.28 1.34
N GLY A 27 12.80 -8.19 0.02
CA GLY A 27 13.68 -9.08 -0.76
C GLY A 27 15.16 -8.95 -0.37
N ALA A 28 15.57 -7.78 0.12
CA ALA A 28 16.90 -7.54 0.69
C ALA A 28 17.02 -7.98 2.16
N GLY A 29 15.95 -8.48 2.79
CA GLY A 29 15.92 -8.88 4.19
C GLY A 29 15.66 -7.74 5.19
N ASP A 30 15.41 -6.51 4.73
CA ASP A 30 15.10 -5.38 5.61
C ASP A 30 13.60 -5.35 5.96
N LEU A 31 13.20 -6.26 6.86
CA LEU A 31 11.83 -6.38 7.32
C LEU A 31 11.37 -5.15 8.13
N ALA A 32 12.26 -4.58 8.95
CA ALA A 32 11.96 -3.41 9.77
C ALA A 32 11.74 -2.16 8.90
N GLY A 33 12.59 -1.95 7.89
CA GLY A 33 12.42 -0.87 6.91
C GLY A 33 11.16 -1.06 6.08
N THR A 34 10.84 -2.30 5.68
CA THR A 34 9.60 -2.62 4.97
C THR A 34 8.37 -2.27 5.81
N ALA A 35 8.33 -2.69 7.07
CA ALA A 35 7.23 -2.43 7.99
C ALA A 35 7.02 -0.92 8.19
N ARG A 36 8.09 -0.18 8.49
CA ARG A 36 8.03 1.28 8.68
C ARG A 36 7.51 1.99 7.43
N LEU A 37 8.02 1.63 6.26
CA LEU A 37 7.61 2.26 5.00
C LEU A 37 6.11 2.08 4.72
N LEU A 38 5.56 0.90 5.00
CA LEU A 38 4.13 0.62 4.84
C LEU A 38 3.30 1.36 5.89
N ASP A 39 3.74 1.37 7.15
CA ASP A 39 3.06 2.07 8.24
C ASP A 39 3.00 3.58 7.98
N ASP A 40 4.09 4.19 7.50
CA ASP A 40 4.14 5.59 7.09
C ASP A 40 3.15 5.89 5.95
N ALA A 41 3.06 4.99 4.96
CA ALA A 41 2.14 5.16 3.84
C ALA A 41 0.66 5.03 4.23
N PHE A 42 0.36 4.19 5.22
CA PHE A 42 -0.99 4.13 5.81
C PHE A 42 -1.31 5.42 6.59
N ALA A 43 -0.34 5.98 7.31
CA ALA A 43 -0.53 7.19 8.11
C ALA A 43 -0.76 8.46 7.26
N VAL A 44 -0.14 8.56 6.09
CA VAL A 44 -0.29 9.74 5.21
C VAL A 44 -1.38 9.60 4.16
N GLU A 45 -2.26 8.58 4.28
CA GLU A 45 -3.25 8.22 3.26
C GLU A 45 -2.68 8.29 1.83
N ALA A 46 -1.57 7.58 1.58
CA ALA A 46 -0.97 7.57 0.25
C ALA A 46 -2.04 7.25 -0.80
N ARG A 47 -2.14 8.10 -1.84
CA ARG A 47 -3.18 7.95 -2.88
C ARG A 47 -3.03 6.58 -3.53
N GLY A 48 -4.10 5.80 -3.54
CA GLY A 48 -4.15 4.47 -4.11
C GLY A 48 -5.58 3.98 -4.23
N SER A 49 -5.83 3.06 -5.17
CA SER A 49 -7.11 2.37 -5.27
C SER A 49 -7.29 1.39 -4.11
N GLU A 50 -8.52 1.06 -3.77
CA GLU A 50 -8.85 0.08 -2.72
C GLU A 50 -8.17 -1.30 -2.92
N PRO A 51 -8.05 -1.83 -4.15
CA PRO A 51 -7.22 -3.01 -4.42
C PRO A 51 -5.74 -2.83 -4.03
N MET A 52 -5.18 -1.64 -4.24
CA MET A 52 -3.79 -1.35 -3.85
C MET A 52 -3.64 -1.26 -2.34
N ARG A 53 -4.63 -0.66 -1.65
CA ARG A 53 -4.68 -0.62 -0.19
C ARG A 53 -4.74 -2.02 0.40
N ARG A 54 -5.60 -2.89 -0.14
CA ARG A 54 -5.66 -4.30 0.26
C ARG A 54 -4.32 -5.02 0.03
N ARG A 55 -3.66 -4.79 -1.10
CA ARG A 55 -2.35 -5.39 -1.40
C ARG A 55 -1.24 -4.93 -0.44
N ALA A 56 -1.25 -3.65 -0.06
CA ALA A 56 -0.33 -3.11 0.94
C ALA A 56 -0.56 -3.75 2.33
N LEU A 57 -1.82 -3.92 2.75
CA LEU A 57 -2.18 -4.58 4.02
C LEU A 57 -1.73 -6.04 4.06
N LEU A 58 -1.94 -6.78 2.96
CA LEU A 58 -1.47 -8.16 2.85
C LEU A 58 0.05 -8.27 2.92
N LEU A 59 0.77 -7.36 2.25
CA LEU A 59 2.24 -7.32 2.33
C LEU A 59 2.69 -7.01 3.77
N ARG A 60 2.03 -6.09 4.46
CA ARG A 60 2.35 -5.75 5.85
C ARG A 60 2.09 -6.91 6.82
N ALA A 61 1.03 -7.69 6.59
CA ALA A 61 0.74 -8.91 7.34
C ALA A 61 1.80 -9.99 7.13
N GLN A 62 2.27 -10.19 5.89
CA GLN A 62 3.36 -11.12 5.58
C GLN A 62 4.65 -10.73 6.32
N VAL A 63 5.01 -9.45 6.28
CA VAL A 63 6.18 -8.93 7.02
C VAL A 63 6.03 -9.15 8.53
N ALA A 64 4.82 -8.96 9.08
CA ALA A 64 4.56 -9.22 10.49
C ALA A 64 4.79 -10.70 10.86
N PHE A 65 4.35 -11.65 10.03
CA PHE A 65 4.66 -13.08 10.24
C PHE A 65 6.16 -13.36 10.20
N GLU A 66 6.90 -12.76 9.25
CA GLU A 66 8.36 -12.92 9.15
C GLU A 66 9.10 -12.33 10.35
N MET A 67 8.51 -11.32 10.99
CA MET A 67 9.00 -10.73 12.23
C MET A 67 8.50 -11.46 13.48
N HIS A 68 7.73 -12.54 13.34
CA HIS A 68 7.09 -13.28 14.44
C HIS A 68 6.12 -12.44 15.30
N ASP A 69 5.45 -11.46 14.68
CA ASP A 69 4.40 -10.65 15.30
C ASP A 69 3.02 -11.07 14.77
N ASP A 70 2.52 -12.20 15.29
CA ASP A 70 1.24 -12.79 14.87
C ASP A 70 0.04 -11.88 15.18
N ALA A 71 0.14 -11.10 16.25
CA ALA A 71 -0.92 -10.17 16.65
C ALA A 71 -1.04 -9.00 15.66
N ALA A 72 0.07 -8.43 15.20
CA ALA A 72 0.04 -7.44 14.13
C ALA A 72 -0.43 -8.08 12.82
N ALA A 73 0.05 -9.27 12.48
CA ALA A 73 -0.36 -9.97 11.26
C ALA A 73 -1.89 -10.15 11.18
N ALA A 74 -2.52 -10.61 12.27
CA ALA A 74 -3.97 -10.77 12.35
C ALA A 74 -4.73 -9.46 12.08
N ARG A 75 -4.32 -8.35 12.71
CA ARG A 75 -4.98 -7.04 12.52
C ARG A 75 -4.93 -6.56 11.07
N PHE A 76 -3.80 -6.77 10.40
CA PHE A 76 -3.65 -6.38 8.99
C PHE A 76 -4.46 -7.28 8.06
N LEU A 77 -4.57 -8.58 8.36
CA LEU A 77 -5.45 -9.50 7.63
C LEU A 77 -6.93 -9.14 7.80
N ASP A 78 -7.38 -8.89 9.02
CA ASP A 78 -8.76 -8.48 9.31
C ASP A 78 -9.13 -7.22 8.53
N THR A 79 -8.21 -6.24 8.50
CA THR A 79 -8.40 -5.00 7.74
C THR A 79 -8.42 -5.27 6.23
N ALA A 80 -7.54 -6.15 5.72
CA ALA A 80 -7.52 -6.51 4.31
C ALA A 80 -8.79 -7.26 3.86
N ASP A 81 -9.35 -8.10 4.72
CA ASP A 81 -10.58 -8.83 4.45
C ASP A 81 -11.82 -7.92 4.48
N ALA A 82 -11.84 -6.90 5.35
CA ALA A 82 -12.88 -5.88 5.33
C ALA A 82 -12.95 -5.12 3.98
N LEU A 83 -11.81 -4.98 3.28
CA LEU A 83 -11.73 -4.36 1.95
C LEU A 83 -12.04 -5.32 0.80
N ARG A 84 -12.18 -6.63 1.06
CA ARG A 84 -12.41 -7.64 -0.01
C ARG A 84 -13.66 -7.34 -0.86
N PRO A 85 -14.85 -7.07 -0.28
CA PRO A 85 -16.05 -6.82 -1.08
C PRO A 85 -15.92 -5.63 -2.02
N LEU A 86 -15.21 -4.58 -1.57
CA LEU A 86 -14.99 -3.36 -2.35
C LEU A 86 -14.00 -3.57 -3.50
N ALA A 87 -12.91 -4.31 -3.24
CA ALA A 87 -11.97 -4.70 -4.28
C ALA A 87 -12.63 -5.58 -5.34
N ASP A 88 -13.47 -6.54 -4.93
CA ASP A 88 -14.18 -7.44 -5.83
C ASP A 88 -15.22 -6.68 -6.68
N ALA A 89 -15.94 -5.72 -6.09
CA ALA A 89 -16.88 -4.86 -6.81
C ALA A 89 -16.19 -3.96 -7.85
N LEU A 90 -15.04 -3.37 -7.51
CA LEU A 90 -14.24 -2.55 -8.44
C LEU A 90 -13.69 -3.39 -9.60
N ALA A 91 -13.21 -4.61 -9.31
CA ALA A 91 -12.72 -5.52 -10.34
C ALA A 91 -13.85 -5.95 -11.31
N ALA A 92 -15.06 -6.16 -10.80
CA ALA A 92 -16.22 -6.48 -11.62
C ALA A 92 -16.62 -5.33 -12.55
N LEU A 93 -16.55 -4.08 -12.08
CA LEU A 93 -16.84 -2.90 -12.91
C LEU A 93 -15.81 -2.74 -14.04
N ASP A 94 -14.51 -2.86 -13.74
CA ASP A 94 -13.43 -2.76 -14.72
C ASP A 94 -13.53 -3.85 -15.80
N ALA A 95 -13.91 -5.07 -15.40
CA ALA A 95 -14.18 -6.18 -16.31
C ALA A 95 -15.43 -6.00 -17.18
N THR A 96 -16.33 -5.07 -16.81
CA THR A 96 -17.54 -4.74 -17.57
C THR A 96 -17.27 -3.62 -18.57
N ASP A 97 -16.47 -2.62 -18.19
CA ASP A 97 -16.03 -1.53 -19.09
C ASP A 97 -15.09 -2.03 -20.19
N SER A 98 -14.25 -3.03 -19.91
CA SER A 98 -13.31 -3.61 -20.88
C SER A 98 -13.98 -4.45 -22.00
N ARG A 99 -15.31 -4.65 -21.96
CA ARG A 99 -16.08 -5.40 -22.97
C ARG A 99 -16.90 -4.52 -23.93
N ARG A 100 -16.80 -3.20 -23.81
CA ARG A 100 -17.41 -2.23 -24.74
C ARG A 100 -16.38 -1.70 -25.73
#